data_AF-A0A252EFV3-F1
#
_entry.id   AF-A0A252EFV3-F1
#
_cell.length_a   1.000
_cell.length_b   1.000
_cell.length_c   1.000
_cell.angle_alpha   90.00
_cell.angle_beta   90.00
_cell.angle_gamma   90.00
#
_symmetry.space_group_name_H-M   'P 1'
#
loop_
_entity.id
_entity.type
_entity.pdbx_description
1 polymer ?
#
loop_
_entity_poly.entity_id
_entity_poly.type
_entity_poly.pdbx_seq_one_letter_code
_entity_poly.pdbx_strand_id
1 'polypeptide(L)' 'MNDSIALAAALARDYEGLSLRPYVCPAGYWTIGYGNRCLADGS' A
#
# COMPACT_ATOMS: atom_id res chain seq x y z
N MET A 1 15.56 -7.98 13.55
CA MET A 1 16.32 -7.08 12.65
C MET A 1 15.61 -7.15 11.31
N ASN A 2 14.74 -6.18 11.03
CA ASN A 2 13.90 -6.10 9.83
C ASN A 2 14.23 -4.81 9.07
N ASP A 3 15.50 -4.44 9.08
CA ASP A 3 15.97 -3.12 8.66
C ASP A 3 15.66 -2.88 7.18
N SER A 4 15.69 -3.94 6.36
CA SER A 4 15.23 -3.92 4.97
C SER A 4 13.73 -3.62 4.84
N ILE A 5 12.88 -4.16 5.73
CA ILE A 5 11.43 -3.88 5.73
C ILE A 5 11.17 -2.45 6.19
N ALA A 6 11.90 -1.97 7.21
CA ALA A 6 11.78 -0.59 7.66
C ALA A 6 12.19 0.41 6.57
N LEU A 7 13.29 0.13 5.87
CA LEU A 7 13.74 0.92 4.72
C LEU A 7 12.73 0.89 3.58
N ALA A 8 12.22 -0.29 3.21
CA ALA A 8 11.20 -0.43 2.17
C ALA A 8 9.91 0.34 2.52
N ALA A 9 9.46 0.26 3.77
CA ALA A 9 8.28 0.98 4.25
C ALA A 9 8.49 2.50 4.27
N ALA A 10 9.70 2.98 4.57
CA ALA A 10 10.03 4.40 4.51
C ALA A 10 9.96 4.92 3.06
N LEU A 11 10.60 4.22 2.12
CA LEU A 11 10.53 4.56 0.69
C LEU A 11 9.10 4.54 0.17
N ALA A 12 8.34 3.50 0.49
CA ALA A 12 6.94 3.40 0.09
C ALA A 12 6.10 4.56 0.67
N ARG A 13 6.36 4.98 1.90
CA ARG A 13 5.65 6.13 2.50
C ARG A 13 5.93 7.44 1.76
N ASP A 14 7.16 7.65 1.32
CA ASP A 14 7.57 8.88 0.64
C ASP A 14 7.04 8.95 -0.81
N TYR A 15 6.98 7.81 -1.52
CA TYR A 15 6.63 7.77 -2.94
C TYR A 15 5.19 7.30 -3.22
N GLU A 16 4.68 6.29 -2.50
CA GLU A 16 3.31 5.75 -2.68
C GLU A 16 2.30 6.40 -1.72
N GLY A 17 2.78 6.86 -0.56
CA GLY A 17 1.93 7.29 0.55
C GLY A 17 1.34 6.12 1.34
N LEU A 18 0.70 6.43 2.47
CA LEU A 18 0.03 5.44 3.32
C LEU A 18 -1.45 5.79 3.47
N SER A 19 -2.33 4.93 2.98
CA SER A 19 -3.76 5.02 3.27
C SER A 19 -4.20 3.92 4.24
N LEU A 20 -4.65 4.31 5.43
CA LEU A 20 -5.23 3.39 6.43
C LEU A 20 -6.73 3.14 6.23
N ARG A 21 -7.32 3.75 5.20
CA ARG A 21 -8.71 3.53 4.78
C ARG A 21 -8.71 3.02 3.33
N PRO A 22 -9.46 1.95 3.02
CA PRO A 22 -9.63 1.53 1.64
C PRO A 22 -10.17 2.67 0.77
N TYR A 23 -9.65 2.80 -0.45
CA TYR A 23 -10.10 3.77 -1.44
C TYR A 23 -10.08 3.16 -2.84
N VAL A 24 -10.78 3.79 -3.78
CA VAL A 24 -10.67 3.44 -5.20
C VAL A 24 -9.58 4.31 -5.82
N CYS A 25 -8.52 3.69 -6.32
CA CYS A 25 -7.42 4.41 -6.98
C CYS A 25 -7.85 4.92 -8.37
N PRO A 26 -7.07 5.80 -9.02
CA PRO A 26 -7.41 6.34 -10.35
C PRO A 26 -7.60 5.27 -11.45
N ALA A 27 -7.02 4.08 -11.27
CA ALA A 27 -7.21 2.94 -12.19
C ALA A 27 -8.49 2.13 -11.91
N GLY A 28 -9.30 2.52 -10.91
CA GLY A 28 -10.57 1.88 -10.59
C GLY A 28 -10.48 0.66 -9.66
N TYR A 29 -9.33 0.42 -9.03
CA TYR A 29 -9.14 -0.70 -8.11
C TYR A 29 -9.31 -0.29 -6.65
N TRP A 30 -9.87 -1.19 -5.84
CA TRP A 30 -9.83 -1.07 -4.39
C TRP A 30 -8.40 -1.24 -3.88
N THR A 31 -7.94 -0.27 -3.11
CA THR A 31 -6.55 -0.12 -2.67
C THR A 31 -6.47 0.28 -1.20
N ILE A 32 -5.45 -0.22 -0.47
CA ILE A 32 -5.12 0.15 0.92
C ILE A 32 -3.60 0.08 1.15
N GLY A 33 -3.13 0.67 2.26
CA GLY A 33 -1.73 0.59 2.67
C GLY A 33 -0.83 1.40 1.74
N TYR A 34 0.27 0.80 1.31
CA TYR A 34 1.19 1.34 0.29
C TYR A 34 0.79 0.83 -1.10
N GLY A 35 -0.29 1.37 -1.67
CA GLY A 35 -0.73 1.03 -3.03
C GLY A 35 -1.19 -0.43 -3.24
N ASN A 36 -1.48 -1.18 -2.18
CA ASN A 36 -1.82 -2.60 -2.29
C ASN A 36 -3.25 -2.82 -2.79
N ARG A 37 -3.46 -3.69 -3.77
CA ARG A 37 -4.79 -4.07 -4.26
C ARG A 37 -5.51 -4.94 -3.24
N CYS A 38 -6.78 -4.67 -3.01
CA CYS A 38 -7.61 -5.39 -2.04
C CYS A 38 -8.71 -6.15 -2.77
N LEU A 39 -8.38 -7.31 -3.29
CA LEU A 39 -9.38 -8.21 -3.88
C LEU A 39 -10.08 -9.02 -2.79
N ALA A 40 -11.34 -9.37 -3.05
CA ALA A 40 -12.16 -10.13 -2.09
C ALA A 40 -11.60 -11.53 -1.80
N ASP A 41 -10.81 -12.09 -2.73
CA ASP A 41 -10.14 -13.38 -2.59
C ASP A 41 -8.75 -13.30 -1.94
N GLY A 42 -8.29 -12.09 -1.62
CA GLY A 42 -6.98 -11.85 -1.00
C GLY A 42 -5.78 -12.05 -1.94
N SER A 43 -6.02 -12.18 -3.25
CA SER A 43 -4.96 -12.22 -4.27
C SER A 43 -4.31 -10.87 -4.56
#